data_AF-A0A8G1ZT21-F1
#
_entry.id   AF-A0A8G1ZT21-F1
#
_cell.length_a   1.000
_cell.length_b   1.000
_cell.length_c   1.000
_cell.angle_alpha   90.00
_cell.angle_beta   90.00
_cell.angle_gamma   90.00
#
_symmetry.space_group_name_H-M   'P 1'
#
loop_
_entity.id
_entity.type
_entity.pdbx_description
1 polymer ?
#
loop_
_entity_poly.entity_id
_entity_poly.type
_entity_poly.pdbx_seq_one_letter_code
_entity_poly.pdbx_strand_id
1 'polypeptide(L)'
;MSAPTATRPAPAPPNPVAAPSPWRSELRRGLAPWAGAAVLLTLAVTMGTKAAEWQGDWARTHGLLRTTTMLLLGPLVAAAGCRQGGREHRRGTGDLLRQAVRGRRERALTALAPLVACVVAAQLLGTAGVYLATWPYSLGGGLTWGHGLLHVADAFLVAGLTAVGFVVGRVVTWRGTALVLALGCYLLLGVSAYVDTPSGRLAPAQEPGVSEGIPALWLAPVIAVWVGGLALAALVGHLARRRLLALVPLLAAALAGTVLVQTGDDAWRTDPRAQRLVCDDGMPRICVTERHRNLLAPAGEALSGLRERLAGAPGLPERFVEERRGHRVRRDSGEVPLPSFTPLGRTVARGEVADEAVFTWETVAGLISPDCPDPSGGALEDVVWTYLAPAHRRNLSDPADALKRAERYRGAEGVAETRAALNKLDRLRALPETERAAWLGAYLAAARRCDVAAQPAL
;
A
#
# COMPACT_ATOMS: atom_id res chain seq x y z
N MET A 1 45.10 14.00 86.14
CA MET A 1 43.87 13.54 85.46
C MET A 1 43.99 13.92 83.99
N SER A 2 44.34 12.97 83.13
CA SER A 2 44.44 13.20 81.68
C SER A 2 43.40 12.29 81.00
N ALA A 3 42.47 12.92 80.28
CA ALA A 3 41.37 12.23 79.61
C ALA A 3 41.89 11.42 78.41
N PRO A 4 41.37 10.21 78.16
CA PRO A 4 41.75 9.42 76.99
C PRO A 4 41.14 10.03 75.73
N THR A 5 41.98 10.24 74.72
CA THR A 5 41.60 10.71 73.40
C THR A 5 40.74 9.65 72.70
N ALA A 6 39.47 9.95 72.49
CA ALA A 6 38.56 9.11 71.72
C ALA A 6 38.98 9.11 70.23
N THR A 7 39.47 7.98 69.74
CA THR A 7 39.70 7.72 68.32
C THR A 7 38.36 7.63 67.59
N ARG A 8 38.08 8.60 66.71
CA ARG A 8 36.92 8.54 65.80
C ARG A 8 37.07 7.31 64.88
N PRO A 9 36.04 6.46 64.74
CA PRO A 9 36.04 5.40 63.74
C PRO A 9 36.10 6.01 62.33
N ALA A 10 36.90 5.40 61.46
CA ALA A 10 37.01 5.80 60.06
C ALA A 10 35.64 5.74 59.37
N PRO A 11 35.29 6.72 58.52
CA PRO A 11 34.03 6.70 57.79
C PRO A 11 33.96 5.45 56.90
N ALA A 12 32.81 4.76 56.95
CA ALA A 12 32.55 3.61 56.10
C ALA A 12 32.76 4.00 54.62
N PRO A 13 33.35 3.11 53.79
CA PRO A 13 33.54 3.41 52.38
C PRO A 13 32.18 3.71 51.74
N PRO A 14 32.09 4.73 50.87
CA PRO A 14 30.84 5.05 50.19
C PRO A 14 30.38 3.81 49.42
N ASN A 15 29.10 3.45 49.59
CA ASN A 15 28.47 2.37 48.82
C ASN A 15 28.77 2.59 47.34
N PRO A 16 29.30 1.59 46.61
CA PRO A 16 29.56 1.73 45.19
C PRO A 16 28.21 2.01 44.51
N VAL A 17 28.01 3.25 44.07
CA VAL A 17 26.85 3.63 43.26
C VAL A 17 26.88 2.72 42.04
N ALA A 18 25.86 1.88 41.91
CA ALA A 18 25.77 0.90 40.83
C ALA A 18 25.99 1.61 39.50
N ALA A 19 27.08 1.26 38.81
CA ALA A 19 27.42 1.88 37.54
C ALA A 19 26.23 1.70 36.58
N PRO A 20 25.74 2.77 35.93
CA PRO A 20 24.56 2.69 35.08
C PRO A 20 24.79 1.65 33.98
N SER A 21 23.81 0.76 33.80
CA SER A 21 23.93 -0.32 32.81
C SER A 21 24.20 0.28 31.42
N PRO A 22 25.17 -0.25 30.65
CA PRO A 22 25.53 0.27 29.33
C PRO A 22 24.36 0.25 28.33
N TRP A 23 23.39 -0.64 28.53
CA TRP A 23 22.13 -0.66 27.79
C TRP A 23 21.29 0.60 28.02
N ARG A 24 21.09 1.02 29.27
CA ARG A 24 20.32 2.22 29.60
C ARG A 24 20.98 3.50 29.08
N SER A 25 22.31 3.58 29.06
CA SER A 25 22.99 4.78 28.54
C SER A 25 22.87 4.89 27.03
N GLU A 26 23.04 3.79 26.28
CA GLU A 26 22.84 3.77 24.82
C GLU A 26 21.38 4.03 24.44
N LEU A 27 20.41 3.51 25.20
CA LEU A 27 18.98 3.79 24.98
C LEU A 27 18.58 5.25 25.21
N ARG A 28 19.23 5.94 26.16
CA ARG A 28 18.86 7.33 26.51
C ARG A 28 19.64 8.39 25.75
N ARG A 29 20.89 8.12 25.38
CA ARG A 29 21.82 9.13 24.81
C ARG A 29 22.47 8.70 23.50
N GLY A 30 22.22 7.46 23.06
CA GLY A 30 22.79 6.91 21.83
C GLY A 30 21.97 7.26 20.59
N LEU A 31 22.38 6.69 19.45
CA LEU A 31 21.68 6.82 18.17
C LEU A 31 20.34 6.07 18.15
N ALA A 32 20.19 5.05 19.01
CA ALA A 32 19.04 4.15 19.03
C ALA A 32 17.66 4.85 19.12
N PRO A 33 17.39 5.75 20.09
CA PRO A 33 16.09 6.45 20.18
C PRO A 33 15.83 7.34 18.96
N TRP A 34 16.87 8.00 18.43
CA TRP A 34 16.73 8.85 17.24
C TRP A 34 16.47 8.03 15.97
N ALA A 35 17.08 6.86 15.83
CA ALA A 35 16.80 5.95 14.73
C ALA A 35 15.36 5.42 14.81
N GLY A 36 14.90 5.03 16.01
CA GLY A 36 13.50 4.64 16.23
C GLY A 36 12.51 5.77 15.94
N ALA A 37 12.81 7.00 16.37
CA ALA A 37 12.00 8.18 16.07
C ALA A 37 11.95 8.46 14.56
N ALA A 38 13.08 8.32 13.85
CA ALA A 38 13.13 8.48 12.40
C ALA A 38 12.29 7.41 11.67
N VAL A 39 12.30 6.16 12.15
CA VAL A 39 11.43 5.08 11.64
C VAL A 39 9.96 5.43 11.83
N LEU A 40 9.55 5.84 13.04
CA LEU A 40 8.17 6.23 13.32
C LEU A 40 7.74 7.45 12.49
N LEU A 41 8.59 8.48 12.38
CA LEU A 41 8.30 9.67 11.58
C LEU A 41 8.15 9.32 10.10
N THR A 42 9.02 8.46 9.56
CA THR A 42 8.94 8.02 8.17
C THR A 42 7.63 7.28 7.92
N LEU A 43 7.25 6.35 8.80
CA LEU A 43 5.95 5.66 8.72
C LEU A 43 4.77 6.64 8.83
N ALA A 44 4.80 7.56 9.81
CA ALA A 44 3.72 8.51 10.03
C ALA A 44 3.50 9.43 8.83
N VAL A 45 4.59 9.96 8.24
CA VAL A 45 4.49 10.85 7.07
C VAL A 45 4.02 10.08 5.83
N THR A 46 4.61 8.93 5.56
CA THR A 46 4.32 8.15 4.34
C THR A 46 2.92 7.56 4.36
N MET A 47 2.50 6.99 5.49
CA MET A 47 1.15 6.47 5.66
C MET A 47 0.15 7.61 5.82
N GLY A 48 0.48 8.67 6.55
CA GLY A 48 -0.42 9.81 6.76
C GLY A 48 -0.78 10.55 5.47
N THR A 49 0.21 10.82 4.60
CA THR A 49 -0.02 11.49 3.31
C THR A 49 -0.88 10.66 2.35
N LYS A 50 -0.90 9.33 2.52
CA LYS A 50 -1.66 8.40 1.69
C LYS A 50 -2.88 7.81 2.39
N ALA A 51 -3.33 8.41 3.51
CA ALA A 51 -4.40 7.87 4.35
C ALA A 51 -5.62 7.38 3.56
N ALA A 52 -6.10 8.16 2.59
CA ALA A 52 -7.25 7.81 1.75
C ALA A 52 -7.03 6.57 0.86
N GLU A 53 -5.77 6.24 0.52
CA GLU A 53 -5.42 5.13 -0.39
C GLU A 53 -5.31 3.77 0.31
N TRP A 54 -5.32 3.73 1.63
CA TRP A 54 -5.19 2.47 2.40
C TRP A 54 -6.19 2.34 3.53
N GLN A 55 -6.68 3.44 4.12
CA GLN A 55 -7.71 3.36 5.15
C GLN A 55 -8.98 2.77 4.54
N GLY A 56 -9.26 1.53 4.94
CA GLY A 56 -10.46 0.79 4.55
C GLY A 56 -10.19 -0.57 3.91
N ASP A 57 -8.95 -0.90 3.54
CA ASP A 57 -8.62 -2.23 3.03
C ASP A 57 -7.37 -2.81 3.69
N TRP A 58 -7.52 -3.95 4.37
CA TRP A 58 -6.45 -4.66 5.06
C TRP A 58 -5.29 -5.07 4.14
N ALA A 59 -5.58 -5.55 2.93
CA ALA A 59 -4.53 -5.99 1.99
C ALA A 59 -3.78 -4.77 1.43
N ARG A 60 -4.51 -3.71 1.07
CA ARG A 60 -3.91 -2.46 0.60
C ARG A 60 -3.05 -1.80 1.68
N THR A 61 -3.53 -1.75 2.93
CA THR A 61 -2.74 -1.30 4.08
C THR A 61 -1.47 -2.12 4.24
N HIS A 62 -1.56 -3.45 4.14
CA HIS A 62 -0.40 -4.33 4.22
C HIS A 62 0.63 -4.02 3.13
N GLY A 63 0.21 -3.99 1.87
CA GLY A 63 1.13 -3.77 0.76
C GLY A 63 1.80 -2.40 0.79
N LEU A 64 1.07 -1.35 1.21
CA LEU A 64 1.67 -0.03 1.37
C LEU A 64 2.66 0.03 2.54
N LEU A 65 2.33 -0.59 3.69
CA LEU A 65 3.25 -0.72 4.83
C LEU A 65 4.53 -1.45 4.45
N ARG A 66 4.39 -2.54 3.70
CA ARG A 66 5.53 -3.37 3.29
C ARG A 66 6.41 -2.65 2.28
N THR A 67 5.80 -2.02 1.27
CA THR A 67 6.50 -1.15 0.31
C THR A 67 7.26 -0.04 1.04
N THR A 68 6.62 0.61 2.01
CA THR A 68 7.23 1.65 2.84
C THR A 68 8.39 1.09 3.68
N THR A 69 8.20 -0.09 4.28
CA THR A 69 9.23 -0.74 5.11
C THR A 69 10.46 -1.08 4.29
N MET A 70 10.29 -1.58 3.06
CA MET A 70 11.41 -2.00 2.24
C MET A 70 12.10 -0.82 1.55
N LEU A 71 11.33 0.07 0.94
CA LEU A 71 11.91 1.16 0.15
C LEU A 71 12.40 2.31 1.02
N LEU A 72 11.80 2.56 2.18
CA LEU A 72 12.14 3.73 3.00
C LEU A 72 12.81 3.33 4.30
N LEU A 73 12.22 2.43 5.07
CA LEU A 73 12.79 2.05 6.36
C LEU A 73 14.05 1.20 6.17
N GLY A 74 14.09 0.29 5.21
CA GLY A 74 15.24 -0.58 4.94
C GLY A 74 16.55 0.18 4.75
N PRO A 75 16.64 1.09 3.76
CA PRO A 75 17.80 1.97 3.59
C PRO A 75 18.14 2.81 4.82
N LEU A 76 17.11 3.34 5.50
CA LEU A 76 17.28 4.17 6.69
C LEU A 76 17.92 3.41 7.85
N VAL A 77 17.43 2.20 8.15
CA VAL A 77 17.98 1.38 9.24
C VAL A 77 19.34 0.76 8.88
N ALA A 78 19.59 0.44 7.61
CA ALA A 78 20.91 0.05 7.13
C ALA A 78 21.94 1.18 7.32
N ALA A 79 21.58 2.42 6.98
CA ALA A 79 22.43 3.59 7.19
C ALA A 79 22.65 3.88 8.68
N ALA A 80 21.61 3.75 9.51
CA ALA A 80 21.71 3.89 10.96
C ALA A 80 22.65 2.84 11.57
N GLY A 81 22.50 1.58 11.15
CA GLY A 81 23.41 0.49 11.48
C GLY A 81 24.85 0.81 11.10
N CYS A 82 25.09 1.23 9.85
CA CYS A 82 26.41 1.62 9.35
C CYS A 82 27.03 2.78 10.14
N ARG A 83 26.22 3.78 10.51
CA ARG A 83 26.68 4.83 11.41
C ARG A 83 27.05 4.24 12.76
N GLN A 84 26.21 3.44 13.39
CA GLN A 84 26.53 2.89 14.71
C GLN A 84 27.78 1.99 14.68
N GLY A 85 27.96 1.18 13.65
CA GLY A 85 29.12 0.31 13.45
C GLY A 85 30.44 1.07 13.30
N GLY A 86 30.44 2.15 12.51
CA GLY A 86 31.63 2.99 12.30
C GLY A 86 31.90 4.02 13.39
N ARG A 87 31.10 4.04 14.47
CA ARG A 87 31.23 5.06 15.54
C ARG A 87 32.61 5.05 16.20
N GLU A 88 33.16 3.87 16.45
CA GLU A 88 34.46 3.71 17.13
C GLU A 88 35.60 4.28 16.27
N HIS A 89 35.59 4.01 14.97
CA HIS A 89 36.58 4.55 14.04
C HIS A 89 36.47 6.07 13.90
N ARG A 90 35.23 6.59 13.71
CA ARG A 90 35.00 8.04 13.54
C ARG A 90 35.32 8.87 14.79
N ARG A 91 35.26 8.28 15.98
CA ARG A 91 35.62 8.94 17.24
C ARG A 91 37.06 8.65 17.68
N GLY A 92 37.84 7.87 16.92
CA GLY A 92 39.22 7.52 17.26
C GLY A 92 39.36 6.70 18.54
N THR A 93 38.29 6.07 19.04
CA THR A 93 38.28 5.38 20.33
C THR A 93 38.75 3.92 20.23
N GLY A 94 39.22 3.49 19.06
CA GLY A 94 39.62 2.10 18.82
C GLY A 94 40.72 1.63 19.77
N ASP A 95 41.69 2.49 20.03
CA ASP A 95 42.90 2.17 20.81
C ASP A 95 42.58 2.07 22.31
N LEU A 96 41.75 2.99 22.80
CA LEU A 96 41.19 2.96 24.15
C LEU A 96 40.33 1.69 24.37
N LEU A 97 39.55 1.31 23.38
CA LEU A 97 38.70 0.12 23.46
C LEU A 97 39.47 -1.19 23.29
N ARG A 98 40.69 -1.16 22.73
CA ARG A 98 41.59 -2.34 22.71
C ARG A 98 42.08 -2.71 24.11
N GLN A 99 42.17 -1.74 25.02
CA GLN A 99 42.54 -1.94 26.43
C GLN A 99 41.34 -2.30 27.32
N ALA A 100 40.11 -2.29 26.79
CA ALA A 100 38.92 -2.60 27.57
C ALA A 100 38.84 -4.09 27.93
N VAL A 101 38.40 -4.38 29.15
CA VAL A 101 38.21 -5.75 29.69
C VAL A 101 37.22 -6.59 28.85
N ARG A 102 36.26 -5.94 28.19
CA ARG A 102 35.21 -6.62 27.42
C ARG A 102 35.69 -7.11 26.05
N GLY A 103 35.34 -8.37 25.75
CA GLY A 103 35.63 -8.99 24.46
C GLY A 103 34.95 -8.27 23.28
N ARG A 104 35.48 -8.49 22.07
CA ARG A 104 34.95 -7.87 20.82
C ARG A 104 33.46 -8.15 20.59
N ARG A 105 32.99 -9.36 20.94
CA ARG A 105 31.59 -9.78 20.76
C ARG A 105 30.65 -9.02 21.67
N GLU A 106 30.96 -8.97 22.96
CA GLU A 106 30.15 -8.26 23.96
C GLU A 106 30.01 -6.80 23.60
N ARG A 107 31.12 -6.13 23.21
CA ARG A 107 31.11 -4.74 22.77
C ARG A 107 30.20 -4.52 21.55
N ALA A 108 30.33 -5.36 20.53
CA ALA A 108 29.49 -5.29 19.35
C ALA A 108 28.01 -5.48 19.70
N LEU A 109 27.67 -6.48 20.51
CA LEU A 109 26.29 -6.75 20.92
C LEU A 109 25.72 -5.62 21.78
N THR A 110 26.49 -5.06 22.71
CA THR A 110 26.04 -3.90 23.52
C THR A 110 25.76 -2.65 22.70
N ALA A 111 26.42 -2.49 21.54
CA ALA A 111 26.20 -1.36 20.65
C ALA A 111 25.07 -1.59 19.64
N LEU A 112 24.89 -2.84 19.18
CA LEU A 112 23.92 -3.22 18.16
C LEU A 112 22.53 -3.49 18.74
N ALA A 113 22.45 -4.20 19.88
CA ALA A 113 21.18 -4.68 20.41
C ALA A 113 20.20 -3.56 20.79
N PRO A 114 20.61 -2.45 21.44
CA PRO A 114 19.70 -1.32 21.68
C PRO A 114 19.18 -0.69 20.40
N LEU A 115 20.03 -0.58 19.36
CA LEU A 115 19.64 -0.01 18.07
C LEU A 115 18.60 -0.89 17.39
N VAL A 116 18.88 -2.20 17.27
CA VAL A 116 17.95 -3.18 16.68
C VAL A 116 16.63 -3.19 17.44
N ALA A 117 16.66 -3.24 18.78
CA ALA A 117 15.46 -3.22 19.60
C ALA A 117 14.62 -1.95 19.36
N CYS A 118 15.24 -0.77 19.32
CA CYS A 118 14.52 0.48 19.07
C CYS A 118 13.90 0.55 17.67
N VAL A 119 14.62 0.18 16.60
CA VAL A 119 14.08 0.27 15.24
C VAL A 119 13.00 -0.77 14.96
N VAL A 120 13.15 -1.99 15.51
CA VAL A 120 12.13 -3.04 15.41
C VAL A 120 10.89 -2.67 16.22
N ALA A 121 11.05 -2.22 17.47
CA ALA A 121 9.93 -1.76 18.27
C ALA A 121 9.19 -0.58 17.60
N ALA A 122 9.92 0.38 17.04
CA ALA A 122 9.36 1.49 16.27
C ALA A 122 8.56 1.00 15.05
N GLN A 123 9.11 0.07 14.26
CA GLN A 123 8.41 -0.49 13.09
C GLN A 123 7.15 -1.25 13.50
N LEU A 124 7.21 -2.09 14.54
CA LEU A 124 6.05 -2.84 15.04
C LEU A 124 4.97 -1.91 15.60
N LEU A 125 5.35 -0.90 16.39
CA LEU A 125 4.42 0.09 16.94
C LEU A 125 3.75 0.92 15.83
N GLY A 126 4.52 1.38 14.84
CA GLY A 126 3.97 2.10 13.69
C GLY A 126 3.02 1.25 12.87
N THR A 127 3.39 -0.02 12.64
CA THR A 127 2.54 -1.01 11.96
C THR A 127 1.22 -1.24 12.70
N ALA A 128 1.29 -1.43 14.03
CA ALA A 128 0.11 -1.57 14.87
C ALA A 128 -0.78 -0.32 14.81
N GLY A 129 -0.19 0.88 14.89
CA GLY A 129 -0.92 2.14 14.78
C GLY A 129 -1.64 2.31 13.44
N VAL A 130 -1.00 1.93 12.33
CA VAL A 130 -1.59 1.96 11.00
C VAL A 130 -2.77 0.98 10.88
N TYR A 131 -2.65 -0.22 11.41
CA TYR A 131 -3.76 -1.17 11.42
C TYR A 131 -4.91 -0.74 12.31
N LEU A 132 -4.62 -0.16 13.48
CA LEU A 132 -5.64 0.45 14.33
C LEU A 132 -6.37 1.59 13.61
N ALA A 133 -5.65 2.39 12.80
CA ALA A 133 -6.25 3.43 11.97
C ALA A 133 -7.03 2.87 10.76
N THR A 134 -6.74 1.65 10.31
CA THR A 134 -7.50 0.96 9.24
C THR A 134 -8.80 0.36 9.77
N TRP A 135 -8.77 -0.16 11.01
CA TRP A 135 -9.87 -0.89 11.64
C TRP A 135 -11.26 -0.23 11.51
N PRO A 136 -11.47 1.06 11.86
CA PRO A 136 -12.81 1.64 11.83
C PRO A 136 -13.40 1.80 10.42
N TYR A 137 -12.57 1.72 9.38
CA TYR A 137 -12.95 2.00 8.00
C TYR A 137 -13.04 0.74 7.14
N SER A 138 -12.81 -0.45 7.71
CA SER A 138 -12.59 -1.66 6.91
C SER A 138 -13.82 -2.06 6.10
N LEU A 139 -13.63 -2.18 4.78
CA LEU A 139 -14.64 -2.55 3.77
C LEU A 139 -15.13 -4.00 3.88
N GLY A 140 -14.42 -4.81 4.65
CA GLY A 140 -14.60 -6.26 4.80
C GLY A 140 -13.27 -7.00 4.61
N GLY A 141 -13.28 -8.32 4.76
CA GLY A 141 -12.08 -9.17 4.61
C GLY A 141 -11.02 -8.91 5.70
N GLY A 142 -11.15 -9.53 6.87
CA GLY A 142 -10.26 -9.25 8.02
C GLY A 142 -8.77 -9.57 7.82
N LEU A 143 -7.94 -9.05 8.72
CA LEU A 143 -6.52 -9.37 8.80
C LEU A 143 -6.32 -10.88 9.00
N THR A 144 -5.85 -11.56 7.96
CA THR A 144 -5.54 -12.99 8.07
C THR A 144 -4.24 -13.21 8.84
N TRP A 145 -4.07 -14.38 9.45
CA TRP A 145 -2.81 -14.81 10.06
C TRP A 145 -1.58 -14.67 9.15
N GLY A 146 -1.73 -14.91 7.84
CA GLY A 146 -0.64 -14.75 6.87
C GLY A 146 -0.06 -13.33 6.87
N HIS A 147 -0.90 -12.32 6.64
CA HIS A 147 -0.52 -10.91 6.70
C HIS A 147 0.16 -10.52 8.03
N GLY A 148 -0.34 -11.02 9.16
CA GLY A 148 0.29 -10.78 10.47
C GLY A 148 1.69 -11.38 10.60
N LEU A 149 1.88 -12.62 10.14
CA LEU A 149 3.18 -13.28 10.13
C LEU A 149 4.19 -12.60 9.21
N LEU A 150 3.73 -12.02 8.09
CA LEU A 150 4.61 -11.28 7.18
C LEU A 150 5.19 -10.01 7.81
N HIS A 151 4.45 -9.31 8.66
CA HIS A 151 5.00 -8.17 9.42
C HIS A 151 6.07 -8.59 10.44
N VAL A 152 5.95 -9.80 10.96
CA VAL A 152 7.02 -10.40 11.78
C VAL A 152 8.25 -10.65 10.91
N ALA A 153 8.09 -11.14 9.68
CA ALA A 153 9.20 -11.30 8.74
C ALA A 153 9.84 -9.95 8.36
N ASP A 154 9.05 -8.88 8.21
CA ASP A 154 9.56 -7.52 7.97
C ASP A 154 10.39 -7.00 9.16
N ALA A 155 10.02 -7.35 10.40
CA ALA A 155 10.83 -7.04 11.57
C ALA A 155 12.21 -7.75 11.51
N PHE A 156 12.27 -9.00 11.03
CA PHE A 156 13.54 -9.69 10.78
C PHE A 156 14.36 -9.01 9.68
N LEU A 157 13.71 -8.51 8.62
CA LEU A 157 14.38 -7.72 7.59
C LEU A 157 14.98 -6.43 8.15
N VAL A 158 14.21 -5.67 8.93
CA VAL A 158 14.67 -4.44 9.58
C VAL A 158 15.85 -4.72 10.51
N ALA A 159 15.76 -5.76 11.33
CA ALA A 159 16.85 -6.19 12.20
C ALA A 159 18.09 -6.62 11.39
N GLY A 160 17.89 -7.38 10.31
CA GLY A 160 18.94 -7.89 9.45
C GLY A 160 19.69 -6.79 8.72
N LEU A 161 18.98 -5.85 8.08
CA LEU A 161 19.57 -4.69 7.42
C LEU A 161 20.35 -3.80 8.40
N THR A 162 19.82 -3.61 9.62
CA THR A 162 20.52 -2.90 10.68
C THR A 162 21.84 -3.59 11.04
N ALA A 163 21.83 -4.93 11.19
CA ALA A 163 23.02 -5.71 11.52
C ALA A 163 24.06 -5.73 10.37
N VAL A 164 23.61 -5.90 9.12
CA VAL A 164 24.48 -5.83 7.93
C VAL A 164 25.10 -4.45 7.82
N GLY A 165 24.30 -3.39 7.94
CA GLY A 165 24.81 -2.02 7.97
C GLY A 165 25.86 -1.84 9.07
N PHE A 166 25.60 -2.33 10.28
CA PHE A 166 26.56 -2.29 11.38
C PHE A 166 27.89 -2.98 11.04
N VAL A 167 27.86 -4.16 10.42
CA VAL A 167 29.07 -4.86 9.97
C VAL A 167 29.80 -4.06 8.88
N VAL A 168 29.09 -3.51 7.89
CA VAL A 168 29.68 -2.68 6.84
C VAL A 168 30.38 -1.46 7.43
N GLY A 169 29.72 -0.74 8.36
CA GLY A 169 30.31 0.42 9.02
C GLY A 169 31.51 0.08 9.92
N ARG A 170 31.61 -1.17 10.38
CA ARG A 170 32.77 -1.68 11.13
C ARG A 170 33.98 -1.94 10.23
N VAL A 171 33.75 -2.38 8.99
CA VAL A 171 34.80 -2.82 8.06
C VAL A 171 35.27 -1.66 7.18
N VAL A 172 34.35 -0.81 6.73
CA VAL A 172 34.62 0.28 5.79
C VAL A 172 34.77 1.60 6.54
N THR A 173 35.94 2.23 6.42
CA THR A 173 36.31 3.45 7.16
C THR A 173 35.83 4.74 6.50
N TRP A 174 35.33 4.66 5.26
CA TRP A 174 34.93 5.83 4.49
C TRP A 174 33.67 6.50 5.04
N ARG A 175 33.67 7.84 5.11
CA ARG A 175 32.57 8.63 5.68
C ARG A 175 31.27 8.55 4.86
N GLY A 176 31.36 8.37 3.55
CA GLY A 176 30.21 8.25 2.65
C GLY A 176 29.53 6.89 2.64
N THR A 177 30.09 5.89 3.33
CA THR A 177 29.61 4.49 3.28
C THR A 177 28.13 4.37 3.66
N ALA A 178 27.68 5.12 4.67
CA ALA A 178 26.27 5.06 5.09
C ALA A 178 25.30 5.57 4.01
N LEU A 179 25.70 6.60 3.25
CA LEU A 179 24.89 7.14 2.16
C LEU A 179 24.88 6.20 0.96
N VAL A 180 26.05 5.70 0.55
CA VAL A 180 26.14 4.75 -0.57
C VAL A 180 25.41 3.44 -0.24
N LEU A 181 25.50 2.97 1.01
CA LEU A 181 24.73 1.81 1.45
C LEU A 181 23.22 2.08 1.38
N ALA A 182 22.75 3.25 1.83
CA ALA A 182 21.34 3.62 1.73
C ALA A 182 20.86 3.64 0.28
N LEU A 183 21.59 4.32 -0.61
CA LEU A 183 21.28 4.41 -2.03
C LEU A 183 21.31 3.03 -2.71
N GLY A 184 22.33 2.22 -2.41
CA GLY A 184 22.44 0.86 -2.92
C GLY A 184 21.30 -0.04 -2.45
N CYS A 185 20.93 0.03 -1.16
CA CYS A 185 19.77 -0.68 -0.63
C CYS A 185 18.47 -0.21 -1.29
N TYR A 186 18.29 1.10 -1.47
CA TYR A 186 17.11 1.67 -2.14
C TYR A 186 17.00 1.18 -3.58
N LEU A 187 18.11 1.24 -4.34
CA LEU A 187 18.14 0.79 -5.73
C LEU A 187 17.92 -0.72 -5.83
N LEU A 188 18.55 -1.53 -4.98
CA LEU A 188 18.39 -2.98 -5.01
C LEU A 188 16.94 -3.40 -4.68
N LEU A 189 16.35 -2.83 -3.63
CA LEU A 189 14.97 -3.14 -3.23
C LEU A 189 13.94 -2.50 -4.18
N GLY A 190 14.24 -1.32 -4.70
CA GLY A 190 13.40 -0.61 -5.67
C GLY A 190 13.34 -1.31 -7.01
N VAL A 191 14.49 -1.55 -7.64
CA VAL A 191 14.55 -2.23 -8.96
C VAL A 191 13.90 -3.60 -8.88
N SER A 192 14.20 -4.37 -7.83
CA SER A 192 13.59 -5.70 -7.69
C SER A 192 12.08 -5.68 -7.50
N ALA A 193 11.49 -4.59 -7.00
CA ALA A 193 10.04 -4.43 -6.89
C ALA A 193 9.34 -4.18 -8.25
N TYR A 194 10.08 -3.76 -9.30
CA TYR A 194 9.52 -3.49 -10.62
C TYR A 194 9.83 -4.56 -11.67
N VAL A 195 10.79 -5.45 -11.39
CA VAL A 195 11.26 -6.44 -12.36
C VAL A 195 10.58 -7.78 -12.11
N ASP A 196 9.65 -8.15 -12.99
CA ASP A 196 8.97 -9.45 -12.98
C ASP A 196 9.89 -10.56 -13.52
N THR A 197 10.79 -11.01 -12.65
CA THR A 197 11.72 -12.12 -12.92
C THR A 197 11.66 -13.13 -11.78
N PRO A 198 12.02 -14.41 -12.03
CA PRO A 198 12.14 -15.39 -10.95
C PRO A 198 13.06 -14.93 -9.80
N SER A 199 14.10 -14.16 -10.12
CA SER A 199 14.98 -13.51 -9.13
C SER A 199 14.33 -12.36 -8.36
N GLY A 200 13.34 -11.69 -8.94
CA GLY A 200 12.53 -10.67 -8.26
C GLY A 200 11.83 -11.24 -7.01
N ARG A 201 11.52 -12.53 -6.99
CA ARG A 201 10.90 -13.23 -5.83
C ARG A 201 11.81 -13.32 -4.60
N LEU A 202 13.13 -13.14 -4.78
CA LEU A 202 14.06 -13.04 -3.66
C LEU A 202 13.96 -11.70 -2.95
N ALA A 203 13.43 -10.68 -3.64
CA ALA A 203 13.08 -9.43 -3.02
C ALA A 203 11.71 -9.61 -2.35
N PRO A 204 11.64 -9.47 -1.02
CA PRO A 204 10.35 -9.58 -0.35
C PRO A 204 9.40 -8.43 -0.70
N ALA A 205 9.79 -7.47 -1.56
CA ALA A 205 9.01 -6.33 -2.02
C ALA A 205 8.03 -6.65 -3.15
N GLN A 206 8.24 -7.77 -3.85
CA GLN A 206 7.34 -8.26 -4.88
C GLN A 206 6.10 -8.87 -4.21
N GLU A 207 5.10 -8.04 -3.93
CA GLU A 207 3.73 -8.49 -3.78
C GLU A 207 3.07 -8.48 -5.17
N PRO A 208 2.37 -9.54 -5.59
CA PRO A 208 1.53 -9.45 -6.77
C PRO A 208 0.63 -8.23 -6.61
N GLY A 209 0.63 -7.35 -7.62
CA GLY A 209 -0.04 -6.04 -7.60
C GLY A 209 -1.57 -6.08 -7.51
N VAL A 210 -2.15 -7.10 -6.90
CA VAL A 210 -3.58 -7.29 -6.75
C VAL A 210 -3.89 -7.53 -5.28
N SER A 211 -4.66 -6.60 -4.71
CA SER A 211 -5.23 -6.58 -3.36
C SER A 211 -6.04 -7.83 -2.97
N GLU A 212 -6.18 -8.81 -3.86
CA GLU A 212 -7.03 -10.01 -3.72
C GLU A 212 -6.27 -11.29 -3.31
N GLY A 213 -4.94 -11.23 -3.17
CA GLY A 213 -4.12 -12.38 -2.76
C GLY A 213 -3.97 -12.54 -1.25
N ILE A 214 -4.17 -13.75 -0.73
CA ILE A 214 -3.85 -14.14 0.64
C ILE A 214 -2.49 -14.87 0.63
N PRO A 215 -1.51 -14.39 1.42
CA PRO A 215 -0.21 -15.06 1.49
C PRO A 215 -0.31 -16.41 2.21
N ALA A 216 0.40 -17.40 1.71
CA ALA A 216 0.51 -18.69 2.38
C ALA A 216 1.21 -18.57 3.74
N LEU A 217 0.75 -19.32 4.75
CA LEU A 217 1.30 -19.25 6.11
C LEU A 217 2.80 -19.60 6.19
N TRP A 218 3.29 -20.44 5.28
CA TRP A 218 4.71 -20.83 5.22
C TRP A 218 5.60 -19.72 4.64
N LEU A 219 5.04 -18.74 3.92
CA LEU A 219 5.81 -17.72 3.22
C LEU A 219 6.60 -16.84 4.19
N ALA A 220 5.94 -16.39 5.27
CA ALA A 220 6.55 -15.54 6.29
C ALA A 220 7.79 -16.16 6.96
N PRO A 221 7.75 -17.39 7.51
CA PRO A 221 8.94 -18.01 8.09
C PRO A 221 10.05 -18.26 7.06
N VAL A 222 9.72 -18.58 5.79
CA VAL A 222 10.72 -18.73 4.73
C VAL A 222 11.43 -17.40 4.44
N ILE A 223 10.69 -16.30 4.31
CA ILE A 223 11.27 -14.96 4.14
C ILE A 223 12.14 -14.57 5.35
N ALA A 224 11.67 -14.85 6.57
CA ALA A 224 12.43 -14.59 7.78
C ALA A 224 13.75 -15.37 7.83
N VAL A 225 13.74 -16.65 7.41
CA VAL A 225 14.97 -17.48 7.32
C VAL A 225 15.90 -16.98 6.21
N TRP A 226 15.36 -16.61 5.04
CA TRP A 226 16.14 -16.05 3.93
C TRP A 226 16.91 -14.80 4.37
N VAL A 227 16.18 -13.78 4.83
CA VAL A 227 16.77 -12.48 5.15
C VAL A 227 17.55 -12.52 6.47
N GLY A 228 16.98 -13.15 7.50
CA GLY A 228 17.61 -13.30 8.81
C GLY A 228 18.86 -14.16 8.74
N GLY A 229 18.85 -15.24 7.94
CA GLY A 229 20.00 -16.12 7.74
C GLY A 229 21.18 -15.40 7.08
N LEU A 230 20.95 -14.58 6.05
CA LEU A 230 22.00 -13.77 5.42
C LEU A 230 22.63 -12.78 6.40
N ALA A 231 21.80 -12.06 7.16
CA ALA A 231 22.28 -11.10 8.15
C ALA A 231 23.05 -11.79 9.29
N LEU A 232 22.54 -12.93 9.77
CA LEU A 232 23.21 -13.72 10.81
C LEU A 232 24.53 -14.29 10.31
N ALA A 233 24.61 -14.76 9.07
CA ALA A 233 25.85 -15.23 8.45
C ALA A 233 26.91 -14.09 8.40
N ALA A 234 26.52 -12.89 7.99
CA ALA A 234 27.41 -11.72 7.99
C ALA A 234 27.90 -11.36 9.40
N LEU A 235 26.99 -11.35 10.38
CA LEU A 235 27.31 -11.03 11.77
C LEU A 235 28.23 -12.08 12.42
N VAL A 236 27.90 -13.37 12.26
CA VAL A 236 28.71 -14.48 12.75
C VAL A 236 30.05 -14.52 12.06
N GLY A 237 30.11 -14.34 10.73
CA GLY A 237 31.38 -14.27 9.98
C GLY A 237 32.30 -13.15 10.46
N HIS A 238 31.72 -12.02 10.89
CA HIS A 238 32.48 -10.89 11.43
C HIS A 238 32.91 -11.06 12.89
N LEU A 239 32.05 -11.67 13.74
CA LEU A 239 32.26 -11.75 15.20
C LEU A 239 32.85 -13.09 15.68
N ALA A 240 32.72 -14.17 14.91
CA ALA A 240 33.18 -15.49 15.28
C ALA A 240 34.69 -15.64 15.04
N ARG A 241 35.34 -16.46 15.88
CA ARG A 241 36.73 -16.86 15.64
C ARG A 241 36.81 -17.96 14.57
N ARG A 242 35.77 -18.81 14.49
CA ARG A 242 35.63 -19.89 13.49
C ARG A 242 34.60 -19.47 12.44
N ARG A 243 35.07 -19.07 11.26
CA ARG A 243 34.20 -18.60 10.16
C ARG A 243 33.28 -19.69 9.61
N LEU A 244 33.61 -20.97 9.79
CA LEU A 244 32.76 -22.10 9.39
C LEU A 244 31.37 -22.07 10.06
N LEU A 245 31.23 -21.46 11.23
CA LEU A 245 29.92 -21.30 11.89
C LEU A 245 28.96 -20.40 11.11
N ALA A 246 29.47 -19.54 10.21
CA ALA A 246 28.64 -18.70 9.35
C ALA A 246 28.03 -19.49 8.17
N LEU A 247 28.53 -20.70 7.87
CA LEU A 247 28.01 -21.53 6.79
C LEU A 247 26.62 -22.08 7.10
N VAL A 248 26.31 -22.35 8.37
CA VAL A 248 25.00 -22.87 8.79
C VAL A 248 23.86 -21.89 8.46
N PRO A 249 23.88 -20.62 8.94
CA PRO A 249 22.82 -19.67 8.59
C PRO A 249 22.83 -19.29 7.10
N LEU A 250 24.00 -19.34 6.44
CA LEU A 250 24.10 -19.12 5.00
C LEU A 250 23.42 -20.23 4.19
N LEU A 251 23.62 -21.49 4.57
CA LEU A 251 22.98 -22.64 3.94
C LEU A 251 21.46 -22.60 4.15
N ALA A 252 21.01 -22.29 5.37
CA ALA A 252 19.59 -22.13 5.66
C ALA A 252 18.96 -21.01 4.81
N ALA A 253 19.65 -19.88 4.65
CA ALA A 253 19.22 -18.82 3.75
C ALA A 253 19.16 -19.32 2.30
N ALA A 254 20.22 -19.96 1.79
CA ALA A 254 20.24 -20.47 0.42
C ALA A 254 19.06 -21.41 0.14
N LEU A 255 18.77 -22.34 1.05
CA LEU A 255 17.60 -23.23 0.95
C LEU A 255 16.28 -22.46 0.94
N ALA A 256 16.10 -21.49 1.85
CA ALA A 256 14.90 -20.65 1.86
C ALA A 256 14.75 -19.84 0.56
N GLY A 257 15.84 -19.27 0.06
CA GLY A 257 15.88 -18.56 -1.23
C GLY A 257 15.48 -19.47 -2.40
N THR A 258 15.96 -20.73 -2.42
CA THR A 258 15.56 -21.70 -3.44
C THR A 258 14.07 -22.02 -3.38
N VAL A 259 13.50 -22.17 -2.18
CA VAL A 259 12.05 -22.38 -2.01
C VAL A 259 11.27 -21.20 -2.57
N LEU A 260 11.66 -19.95 -2.27
CA LEU A 260 10.99 -18.74 -2.78
C LEU A 260 11.03 -18.64 -4.31
N VAL A 261 12.15 -19.01 -4.93
CA VAL A 261 12.27 -18.96 -6.39
C VAL A 261 11.42 -20.06 -7.06
N GLN A 262 11.40 -21.26 -6.47
CA GLN A 262 10.74 -22.44 -7.04
C GLN A 262 9.22 -22.46 -6.87
N THR A 263 8.68 -21.88 -5.79
CA THR A 263 7.23 -21.92 -5.52
C THR A 263 6.40 -21.03 -6.45
N GLY A 264 7.02 -20.06 -7.14
CA GLY A 264 6.31 -19.24 -8.12
C GLY A 264 5.09 -18.52 -7.52
N ASP A 265 3.98 -18.51 -8.25
CA ASP A 265 2.74 -17.84 -7.84
C ASP A 265 1.96 -18.60 -6.75
N ASP A 266 2.32 -19.86 -6.45
CA ASP A 266 1.64 -20.69 -5.44
C ASP A 266 1.82 -20.17 -4.00
N ALA A 267 2.73 -19.21 -3.81
CA ALA A 267 2.91 -18.50 -2.55
C ALA A 267 1.71 -17.61 -2.17
N TRP A 268 0.86 -17.28 -3.15
CA TRP A 268 -0.32 -16.44 -2.98
C TRP A 268 -1.57 -17.19 -3.42
N ARG A 269 -2.59 -17.19 -2.57
CA ARG A 269 -3.89 -17.81 -2.87
C ARG A 269 -4.91 -16.73 -3.14
N THR A 270 -5.76 -16.91 -4.14
CA THR A 270 -6.89 -15.99 -4.36
C THR A 270 -7.84 -16.05 -3.16
N ASP A 271 -8.23 -14.89 -2.64
CA ASP A 271 -9.28 -14.80 -1.62
C ASP A 271 -10.62 -15.26 -2.21
N PRO A 272 -11.26 -16.34 -1.71
CA PRO A 272 -12.56 -16.77 -2.21
C PRO A 272 -13.65 -15.69 -2.06
N ARG A 273 -13.54 -14.78 -1.08
CA ARG A 273 -14.49 -13.68 -0.89
C ARG A 273 -14.34 -12.58 -1.94
N ALA A 274 -13.17 -12.44 -2.54
CA ALA A 274 -12.95 -11.52 -3.67
C ALA A 274 -13.54 -12.08 -4.98
N GLN A 275 -13.89 -13.37 -5.02
CA GLN A 275 -14.41 -14.03 -6.23
C GLN A 275 -15.94 -14.19 -6.20
N ARG A 276 -16.53 -14.33 -5.02
CA ARG A 276 -17.99 -14.45 -4.83
C ARG A 276 -18.66 -13.09 -4.92
N LEU A 277 -19.75 -12.99 -5.68
CA LEU A 277 -20.57 -11.79 -5.77
C LEU A 277 -21.76 -11.86 -4.83
N VAL A 278 -22.14 -10.72 -4.28
CA VAL A 278 -23.36 -10.48 -3.53
C VAL A 278 -24.07 -9.32 -4.22
N CYS A 279 -25.33 -9.52 -4.59
CA CYS A 279 -26.13 -8.55 -5.32
C CYS A 279 -27.27 -8.00 -4.47
N ASP A 280 -27.72 -6.79 -4.79
CA ASP A 280 -29.00 -6.27 -4.31
C ASP A 280 -30.18 -6.86 -5.12
N ASP A 281 -31.40 -6.56 -4.66
CA ASP A 281 -32.65 -6.96 -5.31
C ASP A 281 -33.13 -5.96 -6.37
N GLY A 282 -32.25 -5.04 -6.77
CA GLY A 282 -32.58 -3.94 -7.65
C GLY A 282 -32.71 -4.31 -9.13
N MET A 283 -33.19 -3.36 -9.94
CA MET A 283 -33.12 -3.45 -11.40
C MET A 283 -32.60 -2.13 -11.99
N PRO A 284 -31.48 -2.16 -12.75
CA PRO A 284 -30.49 -3.25 -12.80
C PRO A 284 -29.93 -3.61 -11.42
N ARG A 285 -29.53 -4.88 -11.23
CA ARG A 285 -28.94 -5.32 -9.95
C ARG A 285 -27.54 -4.73 -9.78
N ILE A 286 -27.15 -4.42 -8.56
CA ILE A 286 -25.80 -3.99 -8.22
C ILE A 286 -25.13 -5.14 -7.49
N CYS A 287 -24.03 -5.64 -8.04
CA CYS A 287 -23.30 -6.80 -7.55
C CYS A 287 -21.87 -6.40 -7.17
N VAL A 288 -21.54 -6.55 -5.89
CA VAL A 288 -20.18 -6.34 -5.37
C VAL A 288 -19.59 -7.67 -4.89
N THR A 289 -18.28 -7.74 -4.75
CA THR A 289 -17.64 -8.92 -4.15
C THR A 289 -18.05 -9.08 -2.68
N GLU A 290 -18.06 -10.32 -2.18
CA GLU A 290 -18.36 -10.61 -0.76
C GLU A 290 -17.40 -9.86 0.17
N ARG A 291 -16.16 -9.63 -0.29
CA ARG A 291 -15.17 -8.80 0.40
C ARG A 291 -15.65 -7.36 0.58
N HIS A 292 -16.30 -6.78 -0.43
CA HIS A 292 -16.79 -5.40 -0.43
C HIS A 292 -18.30 -5.29 -0.14
N ARG A 293 -18.88 -6.28 0.54
CA ARG A 293 -20.31 -6.30 0.88
C ARG A 293 -20.80 -5.02 1.59
N ASN A 294 -19.93 -4.34 2.34
CA ASN A 294 -20.29 -3.10 3.05
C ASN A 294 -20.49 -1.91 2.10
N LEU A 295 -19.96 -1.98 0.87
CA LEU A 295 -20.19 -0.98 -0.18
C LEU A 295 -21.46 -1.21 -0.97
N LEU A 296 -22.15 -2.34 -0.80
CA LEU A 296 -23.35 -2.63 -1.59
C LEU A 296 -24.43 -1.56 -1.39
N ALA A 297 -24.69 -1.17 -0.14
CA ALA A 297 -25.68 -0.13 0.18
C ALA A 297 -25.23 1.27 -0.31
N PRO A 298 -24.01 1.77 0.02
CA PRO A 298 -23.51 3.03 -0.53
C PRO A 298 -23.49 3.10 -2.07
N ALA A 299 -23.09 2.01 -2.74
CA ALA A 299 -23.12 1.96 -4.21
C ALA A 299 -24.57 1.98 -4.73
N GLY A 300 -25.50 1.31 -4.04
CA GLY A 300 -26.92 1.38 -4.32
C GLY A 300 -27.50 2.78 -4.19
N GLU A 301 -27.13 3.50 -3.13
CA GLU A 301 -27.52 4.88 -2.89
C GLU A 301 -26.97 5.82 -3.96
N ALA A 302 -25.67 5.74 -4.24
CA ALA A 302 -25.03 6.53 -5.29
C ALA A 302 -25.69 6.33 -6.67
N LEU A 303 -26.08 5.09 -6.99
CA LEU A 303 -26.68 4.75 -8.28
C LEU A 303 -28.22 4.81 -8.30
N SER A 304 -28.86 5.20 -7.20
CA SER A 304 -30.33 5.27 -7.10
C SER A 304 -30.93 6.17 -8.18
N GLY A 305 -30.41 7.39 -8.32
CA GLY A 305 -30.85 8.35 -9.34
C GLY A 305 -30.56 7.90 -10.79
N LEU A 306 -29.54 7.06 -11.01
CA LEU A 306 -29.30 6.44 -12.32
C LEU A 306 -30.38 5.38 -12.61
N ARG A 307 -30.70 4.52 -11.63
CA ARG A 307 -31.74 3.49 -11.77
C ARG A 307 -33.11 4.09 -12.05
N GLU A 308 -33.46 5.18 -11.36
CA GLU A 308 -34.70 5.91 -11.62
C GLU A 308 -34.79 6.42 -13.05
N ARG A 309 -33.72 7.02 -13.58
CA ARG A 309 -33.69 7.53 -14.97
C ARG A 309 -33.74 6.43 -16.03
N LEU A 310 -33.32 5.23 -15.68
CA LEU A 310 -33.34 4.06 -16.54
C LEU A 310 -34.63 3.24 -16.40
N ALA A 311 -35.48 3.53 -15.42
CA ALA A 311 -36.67 2.74 -15.14
C ALA A 311 -37.57 2.61 -16.38
N GLY A 312 -38.04 1.38 -16.64
CA GLY A 312 -38.92 1.07 -17.77
C GLY A 312 -38.25 1.04 -19.15
N ALA A 313 -36.96 1.38 -19.26
CA ALA A 313 -36.27 1.31 -20.55
C ALA A 313 -36.10 -0.17 -20.99
N PRO A 314 -36.40 -0.52 -22.25
CA PRO A 314 -36.20 -1.88 -22.73
C PRO A 314 -34.72 -2.22 -22.88
N GLY A 315 -34.37 -3.47 -22.59
CA GLY A 315 -33.03 -4.00 -22.81
C GLY A 315 -31.96 -3.46 -21.85
N LEU A 316 -32.31 -2.98 -20.66
CA LEU A 316 -31.31 -2.60 -19.65
C LEU A 316 -30.30 -3.73 -19.35
N PRO A 317 -29.09 -3.39 -18.84
CA PRO A 317 -28.22 -4.42 -18.30
C PRO A 317 -28.92 -5.17 -17.16
N GLU A 318 -28.61 -6.45 -17.03
CA GLU A 318 -29.12 -7.29 -15.94
C GLU A 318 -28.51 -6.84 -14.62
N ARG A 319 -27.20 -6.52 -14.64
CA ARG A 319 -26.46 -6.14 -13.44
C ARG A 319 -25.24 -5.25 -13.70
N PHE A 320 -24.96 -4.35 -12.78
CA PHE A 320 -23.68 -3.70 -12.60
C PHE A 320 -22.80 -4.56 -11.69
N VAL A 321 -21.56 -4.83 -12.10
CA VAL A 321 -20.71 -5.84 -11.44
C VAL A 321 -19.34 -5.27 -11.12
N GLU A 322 -18.87 -5.47 -9.90
CA GLU A 322 -17.47 -5.21 -9.53
C GLU A 322 -16.53 -6.11 -10.34
N GLU A 323 -15.50 -5.52 -10.98
CA GLU A 323 -14.49 -6.29 -11.69
C GLU A 323 -13.69 -7.19 -10.73
N ARG A 324 -13.36 -8.40 -11.20
CA ARG A 324 -12.65 -9.42 -10.42
C ARG A 324 -11.48 -9.95 -11.20
N ARG A 325 -10.39 -10.32 -10.52
CA ARG A 325 -9.23 -10.91 -11.19
C ARG A 325 -9.63 -12.15 -12.01
N GLY A 326 -9.19 -12.18 -13.27
CA GLY A 326 -9.45 -13.28 -14.20
C GLY A 326 -10.84 -13.27 -14.85
N HIS A 327 -11.70 -12.32 -14.48
CA HIS A 327 -13.03 -12.16 -15.06
C HIS A 327 -13.21 -10.75 -15.60
N ARG A 328 -13.15 -10.62 -16.93
CA ARG A 328 -13.53 -9.38 -17.63
C ARG A 328 -14.98 -9.46 -18.04
N VAL A 329 -15.74 -8.40 -17.74
CA VAL A 329 -17.11 -8.22 -18.22
C VAL A 329 -17.10 -8.26 -19.74
N ARG A 330 -17.96 -9.09 -20.33
CA ARG A 330 -18.09 -9.22 -21.79
C ARG A 330 -19.29 -8.40 -22.26
N ARG A 331 -19.19 -7.86 -23.47
CA ARG A 331 -20.23 -7.03 -24.09
C ARG A 331 -21.61 -7.71 -24.17
N ASP A 332 -21.64 -9.03 -24.31
CA ASP A 332 -22.83 -9.85 -24.48
C ASP A 332 -23.36 -10.47 -23.18
N SER A 333 -22.69 -10.27 -22.04
CA SER A 333 -23.09 -10.92 -20.77
C SER A 333 -24.26 -10.24 -20.06
N GLY A 334 -24.75 -9.11 -20.56
CA GLY A 334 -25.77 -8.30 -19.87
C GLY A 334 -25.22 -7.59 -18.62
N GLU A 335 -23.90 -7.61 -18.42
CA GLU A 335 -23.23 -7.01 -17.29
C GLU A 335 -22.54 -5.70 -17.70
N VAL A 336 -22.44 -4.77 -16.76
CA VAL A 336 -21.68 -3.53 -16.93
C VAL A 336 -20.71 -3.40 -15.75
N PRO A 337 -19.41 -3.10 -15.99
CA PRO A 337 -18.46 -2.96 -14.89
C PRO A 337 -18.83 -1.74 -14.02
N LEU A 338 -18.78 -1.93 -12.70
CA LEU A 338 -18.75 -0.82 -11.75
C LEU A 338 -17.39 -0.11 -11.81
N PRO A 339 -17.31 1.17 -11.40
CA PRO A 339 -16.05 1.84 -11.18
C PRO A 339 -15.17 1.02 -10.25
N SER A 340 -13.88 0.89 -10.60
CA SER A 340 -12.98 0.10 -9.78
C SER A 340 -12.91 0.68 -8.37
N PHE A 341 -13.21 -0.14 -7.35
CA PHE A 341 -13.05 0.24 -5.95
C PHE A 341 -11.58 0.33 -5.55
N THR A 342 -10.69 -0.29 -6.32
CA THR A 342 -9.25 -0.28 -6.07
C THR A 342 -8.47 0.32 -7.25
N PRO A 343 -7.42 1.11 -7.02
CA PRO A 343 -6.91 1.53 -5.72
C PRO A 343 -7.87 2.49 -4.99
N LEU A 344 -7.90 2.39 -3.66
CA LEU A 344 -8.63 3.32 -2.81
C LEU A 344 -8.10 4.76 -2.99
N GLY A 345 -8.89 5.73 -2.56
CA GLY A 345 -8.60 7.17 -2.63
C GLY A 345 -9.09 7.84 -3.91
N ARG A 346 -9.62 7.07 -4.86
CA ARG A 346 -10.22 7.58 -6.10
C ARG A 346 -11.74 7.57 -6.05
N THR A 347 -12.34 6.39 -6.07
CA THR A 347 -13.79 6.16 -6.06
C THR A 347 -14.31 5.83 -4.67
N VAL A 348 -13.50 5.12 -3.88
CA VAL A 348 -13.78 4.70 -2.52
C VAL A 348 -12.67 5.21 -1.60
N ALA A 349 -13.03 5.79 -0.47
CA ALA A 349 -12.09 6.21 0.56
C ALA A 349 -12.68 5.93 1.94
N ARG A 350 -11.87 5.38 2.87
CA ARG A 350 -12.28 5.15 4.27
C ARG A 350 -13.56 4.34 4.44
N GLY A 351 -13.78 3.35 3.59
CA GLY A 351 -14.94 2.48 3.72
C GLY A 351 -16.19 2.96 2.97
N GLU A 352 -16.13 4.11 2.30
CA GLU A 352 -17.28 4.79 1.72
C GLU A 352 -17.01 5.21 0.27
N VAL A 353 -18.08 5.42 -0.50
CA VAL A 353 -18.00 6.05 -1.83
C VAL A 353 -17.55 7.50 -1.65
N ALA A 354 -16.40 7.86 -2.21
CA ALA A 354 -15.75 9.14 -1.94
C ALA A 354 -16.52 10.34 -2.55
N ASP A 355 -17.11 10.13 -3.73
CA ASP A 355 -17.92 11.12 -4.44
C ASP A 355 -18.96 10.37 -5.30
N GLU A 356 -20.23 10.44 -4.89
CA GLU A 356 -21.34 9.75 -5.56
C GLU A 356 -21.56 10.24 -7.00
N ALA A 357 -21.29 11.53 -7.27
CA ALA A 357 -21.44 12.10 -8.60
C ALA A 357 -20.36 11.56 -9.55
N VAL A 358 -19.12 11.46 -9.07
CA VAL A 358 -18.02 10.82 -9.82
C VAL A 358 -18.28 9.33 -10.01
N PHE A 359 -18.73 8.64 -8.96
CA PHE A 359 -19.04 7.22 -9.01
C PHE A 359 -20.13 6.89 -10.04
N THR A 360 -21.21 7.67 -10.03
CA THR A 360 -22.28 7.54 -11.04
C THR A 360 -21.78 7.86 -12.44
N TRP A 361 -20.96 8.92 -12.57
CA TRP A 361 -20.39 9.31 -13.86
C TRP A 361 -19.49 8.22 -14.46
N GLU A 362 -18.62 7.59 -13.65
CA GLU A 362 -17.77 6.48 -14.10
C GLU A 362 -18.60 5.21 -14.38
N THR A 363 -19.71 4.99 -13.67
CA THR A 363 -20.64 3.88 -13.97
C THR A 363 -21.35 4.08 -15.30
N VAL A 364 -21.79 5.31 -15.58
CA VAL A 364 -22.39 5.68 -16.87
C VAL A 364 -21.38 5.48 -18.00
N ALA A 365 -20.10 5.79 -17.79
CA ALA A 365 -19.04 5.51 -18.75
C ALA A 365 -19.03 4.07 -19.22
N GLY A 366 -19.03 3.11 -18.28
CA GLY A 366 -19.06 1.69 -18.59
C GLY A 366 -20.35 1.25 -19.29
N LEU A 367 -21.47 1.94 -19.03
CA LEU A 367 -22.77 1.64 -19.65
C LEU A 367 -22.85 2.09 -21.12
N ILE A 368 -22.35 3.29 -21.43
CA ILE A 368 -22.57 3.92 -22.75
C ILE A 368 -21.36 3.86 -23.68
N SER A 369 -20.17 3.60 -23.15
CA SER A 369 -18.92 3.43 -23.92
C SER A 369 -18.32 2.03 -23.69
N PRO A 370 -18.99 0.95 -24.14
CA PRO A 370 -18.37 -0.38 -24.16
C PRO A 370 -17.15 -0.36 -25.09
N ASP A 371 -16.16 -1.25 -24.90
CA ASP A 371 -14.87 -1.32 -25.64
C ASP A 371 -15.00 -1.37 -27.20
N CYS A 372 -15.38 -0.25 -27.83
CA CYS A 372 -15.62 -0.16 -29.26
C CYS A 372 -14.32 0.14 -30.02
N PRO A 373 -14.10 -0.46 -31.21
CA PRO A 373 -12.89 -0.23 -32.00
C PRO A 373 -12.71 1.24 -32.45
N ASP A 374 -13.81 1.98 -32.54
CA ASP A 374 -13.85 3.41 -32.81
C ASP A 374 -14.59 4.12 -31.65
N PRO A 375 -13.88 4.87 -30.78
CA PRO A 375 -14.42 5.34 -29.51
C PRO A 375 -15.27 6.62 -29.63
N SER A 376 -15.53 7.16 -30.83
CA SER A 376 -16.43 8.32 -30.92
C SER A 376 -17.86 7.87 -30.64
N GLY A 377 -18.37 8.05 -29.42
CA GLY A 377 -19.75 7.69 -29.03
C GLY A 377 -20.85 8.52 -29.71
N GLY A 378 -20.50 9.22 -30.79
CA GLY A 378 -21.39 10.01 -31.62
C GLY A 378 -21.76 11.36 -30.99
N ALA A 379 -22.53 12.15 -31.73
CA ALA A 379 -22.95 13.50 -31.32
C ALA A 379 -23.98 13.53 -30.16
N LEU A 380 -24.34 12.37 -29.61
CA LEU A 380 -25.31 12.20 -28.52
C LEU A 380 -24.67 11.75 -27.20
N GLU A 381 -23.39 11.35 -27.22
CA GLU A 381 -22.71 10.81 -26.03
C GLU A 381 -22.76 11.78 -24.85
N ASP A 382 -22.29 13.02 -25.05
CA ASP A 382 -22.30 14.07 -24.02
C ASP A 382 -23.73 14.37 -23.51
N VAL A 383 -24.74 14.25 -24.38
CA VAL A 383 -26.14 14.50 -24.04
C VAL A 383 -26.66 13.41 -23.11
N VAL A 384 -26.52 12.14 -23.51
CA VAL A 384 -26.97 10.98 -22.72
C VAL A 384 -26.19 10.90 -21.41
N TRP A 385 -24.88 11.13 -21.46
CA TRP A 385 -24.03 11.15 -20.28
C TRP A 385 -24.49 12.21 -19.28
N THR A 386 -24.75 13.43 -19.74
CA THR A 386 -25.24 14.51 -18.88
C THR A 386 -26.62 14.18 -18.30
N TYR A 387 -27.50 13.57 -19.08
CA TYR A 387 -28.82 13.17 -18.60
C TYR A 387 -28.72 12.12 -17.48
N LEU A 388 -27.92 11.07 -17.68
CA LEU A 388 -27.78 9.97 -16.74
C LEU A 388 -26.96 10.34 -15.49
N ALA A 389 -25.94 11.18 -15.62
CA ALA A 389 -25.06 11.63 -14.53
C ALA A 389 -24.86 13.16 -14.52
N PRO A 390 -25.87 13.94 -14.09
CA PRO A 390 -25.84 15.40 -14.18
C PRO A 390 -24.95 16.07 -13.12
N ALA A 391 -24.61 15.40 -12.02
CA ALA A 391 -23.90 16.03 -10.91
C ALA A 391 -22.39 16.24 -11.15
N HIS A 392 -21.81 15.70 -12.24
CA HIS A 392 -20.38 15.78 -12.48
C HIS A 392 -19.96 17.02 -13.31
N ARG A 393 -18.92 17.75 -12.83
CA ARG A 393 -18.52 19.10 -13.31
C ARG A 393 -18.08 19.18 -14.78
N ARG A 394 -17.79 18.06 -15.45
CA ARG A 394 -17.26 18.05 -16.83
C ARG A 394 -18.32 18.04 -17.94
N ASN A 395 -19.60 17.97 -17.59
CA ASN A 395 -20.68 17.73 -18.54
C ASN A 395 -21.46 19.02 -18.92
N LEU A 396 -22.54 18.88 -19.70
CA LEU A 396 -23.49 19.94 -20.09
C LEU A 396 -24.39 20.39 -18.92
N SER A 397 -24.08 19.98 -17.69
CA SER A 397 -24.88 20.20 -16.49
C SER A 397 -24.99 21.67 -16.08
N ASP A 398 -23.94 22.45 -16.33
CA ASP A 398 -23.92 23.90 -16.20
C ASP A 398 -23.79 24.52 -17.60
N PRO A 399 -24.90 24.98 -18.22
CA PRO A 399 -24.89 25.54 -19.57
C PRO A 399 -23.96 26.75 -19.70
N ALA A 400 -23.87 27.60 -18.67
CA ALA A 400 -23.06 28.81 -18.72
C ALA A 400 -21.56 28.46 -18.72
N ASP A 401 -21.13 27.56 -17.82
CA ASP A 401 -19.73 27.12 -17.80
C ASP A 401 -19.39 26.27 -19.04
N ALA A 402 -20.30 25.41 -19.51
CA ALA A 402 -20.11 24.63 -20.72
C ALA A 402 -19.84 25.50 -21.96
N LEU A 403 -20.67 26.53 -22.18
CA LEU A 403 -20.48 27.48 -23.29
C LEU A 403 -19.18 28.28 -23.12
N LYS A 404 -18.86 28.72 -21.91
CA LYS A 404 -17.61 29.45 -21.62
C LYS A 404 -16.36 28.59 -21.85
N ARG A 405 -16.42 27.28 -21.57
CA ARG A 405 -15.32 26.34 -21.88
C ARG A 405 -15.22 26.11 -23.38
N ALA A 406 -16.35 25.93 -24.07
CA ALA A 406 -16.38 25.74 -25.51
C ALA A 406 -15.79 26.96 -26.24
N GLU A 407 -16.14 28.17 -25.83
CA GLU A 407 -15.56 29.41 -26.38
C GLU A 407 -14.04 29.47 -26.16
N ARG A 408 -13.57 29.17 -24.94
CA ARG A 408 -12.15 29.21 -24.59
C ARG A 408 -11.28 28.21 -25.36
N TYR A 409 -11.78 26.99 -25.59
CA TYR A 409 -10.96 25.89 -26.14
C TYR A 409 -11.26 25.55 -27.59
N ARG A 410 -12.49 25.82 -28.07
CA ARG A 410 -12.98 25.43 -29.41
C ARG A 410 -13.54 26.60 -30.23
N GLY A 411 -13.56 27.81 -29.69
CA GLY A 411 -14.04 29.00 -30.40
C GLY A 411 -15.51 28.94 -30.80
N ALA A 412 -15.88 29.64 -31.88
CA ALA A 412 -17.26 29.80 -32.32
C ALA A 412 -17.93 28.48 -32.74
N GLU A 413 -17.18 27.57 -33.36
CA GLU A 413 -17.66 26.25 -33.78
C GLU A 413 -18.04 25.40 -32.58
N GLY A 414 -17.16 25.26 -31.58
CA GLY A 414 -17.46 24.51 -30.36
C GLY A 414 -18.61 25.10 -29.55
N VAL A 415 -18.81 26.42 -29.58
CA VAL A 415 -19.99 27.08 -28.97
C VAL A 415 -21.28 26.66 -29.69
N ALA A 416 -21.27 26.62 -31.03
CA ALA A 416 -22.42 26.19 -31.82
C ALA A 416 -22.76 24.71 -31.55
N GLU A 417 -21.75 23.83 -31.53
CA GLU A 417 -21.91 22.41 -31.17
C GLU A 417 -22.47 22.23 -29.76
N THR A 418 -21.92 22.96 -28.78
CA THR A 418 -22.36 22.89 -27.37
C THR A 418 -23.81 23.36 -27.24
N ARG A 419 -24.21 24.41 -27.96
CA ARG A 419 -25.60 24.88 -27.97
C ARG A 419 -26.54 23.84 -28.61
N ALA A 420 -26.13 23.20 -29.68
CA ALA A 420 -26.90 22.11 -30.28
C ALA A 420 -27.05 20.92 -29.32
N ALA A 421 -26.00 20.56 -28.58
CA ALA A 421 -26.05 19.51 -27.56
C ALA A 421 -26.96 19.87 -26.37
N LEU A 422 -26.94 21.13 -25.92
CA LEU A 422 -27.86 21.64 -24.88
C LEU A 422 -29.33 21.56 -25.32
N ASN A 423 -29.63 21.98 -26.55
CA ASN A 423 -31.00 21.87 -27.10
C ASN A 423 -31.48 20.42 -27.16
N LYS A 424 -30.59 19.49 -27.55
CA LYS A 424 -30.87 18.05 -27.52
C LYS A 424 -31.14 17.59 -26.08
N LEU A 425 -30.30 17.96 -25.11
CA LEU A 425 -30.50 17.60 -23.70
C LEU A 425 -31.86 18.07 -23.17
N ASP A 426 -32.28 19.29 -23.51
CA ASP A 426 -33.59 19.80 -23.11
C ASP A 426 -34.74 19.05 -23.78
N ARG A 427 -34.59 18.64 -25.04
CA ARG A 427 -35.56 17.79 -25.73
C ARG A 427 -35.69 16.41 -25.08
N LEU A 428 -34.57 15.76 -24.71
CA LEU A 428 -34.58 14.49 -23.97
C LEU A 428 -35.28 14.62 -22.61
N ARG A 429 -35.07 15.73 -21.91
CA ARG A 429 -35.74 16.03 -20.63
C ARG A 429 -37.24 16.29 -20.80
N ALA A 430 -37.65 16.87 -21.92
CA ALA A 430 -39.05 17.17 -22.21
C ALA A 430 -39.88 15.96 -22.69
N LEU A 431 -39.25 14.86 -23.13
CA LEU A 431 -39.97 13.66 -23.55
C LEU A 431 -40.86 13.09 -22.42
N PRO A 432 -42.06 12.57 -22.76
CA PRO A 432 -42.85 11.75 -21.83
C PRO A 432 -42.05 10.56 -21.31
N GLU A 433 -42.32 10.12 -20.09
CA GLU A 433 -41.53 9.07 -19.41
C GLU A 433 -41.40 7.77 -20.22
N THR A 434 -42.50 7.29 -20.81
CA THR A 434 -42.53 6.06 -21.63
C THR A 434 -41.74 6.21 -22.93
N GLU A 435 -41.88 7.36 -23.61
CA GLU A 435 -41.13 7.66 -24.84
C GLU A 435 -39.64 7.81 -24.56
N ARG A 436 -39.30 8.48 -23.45
CA ARG A 436 -37.92 8.65 -22.99
C ARG A 436 -37.28 7.31 -22.66
N ALA A 437 -37.99 6.44 -21.95
CA ALA A 437 -37.52 5.11 -21.61
C ALA A 437 -37.28 4.25 -22.86
N ALA A 438 -38.22 4.27 -23.82
CA ALA A 438 -38.05 3.58 -25.10
C ALA A 438 -36.85 4.13 -25.89
N TRP A 439 -36.67 5.45 -25.94
CA TRP A 439 -35.55 6.11 -26.59
C TRP A 439 -34.21 5.73 -25.95
N LEU A 440 -34.13 5.76 -24.61
CA LEU A 440 -32.94 5.35 -23.86
C LEU A 440 -32.59 3.88 -24.11
N GLY A 441 -33.59 3.00 -24.13
CA GLY A 441 -33.39 1.58 -24.46
C GLY A 441 -32.83 1.38 -25.86
N ALA A 442 -33.35 2.09 -26.85
CA ALA A 442 -32.83 2.06 -28.23
C ALA A 442 -31.38 2.58 -28.32
N TYR A 443 -31.08 3.70 -27.65
CA TYR A 443 -29.74 4.26 -27.58
C TYR A 443 -28.74 3.27 -26.95
N LEU A 444 -29.06 2.70 -25.79
CA LEU A 444 -28.21 1.72 -25.10
C LEU A 444 -28.04 0.42 -25.89
N ALA A 445 -29.05 0.00 -26.65
CA ALA A 445 -28.94 -1.14 -27.55
C ALA A 445 -27.99 -0.86 -28.73
N ALA A 446 -28.04 0.34 -29.31
CA ALA A 446 -27.11 0.77 -30.36
C ALA A 446 -25.67 0.89 -29.84
N ALA A 447 -25.49 1.53 -28.67
CA ALA A 447 -24.19 1.67 -28.01
C ALA A 447 -23.51 0.31 -27.73
N ARG A 448 -24.26 -0.67 -27.19
CA ARG A 448 -23.74 -2.03 -26.98
C ARG A 448 -23.29 -2.74 -28.25
N ARG A 449 -23.88 -2.43 -29.40
CA ARG A 449 -23.48 -2.99 -30.71
C ARG A 449 -22.38 -2.19 -31.40
N CYS A 450 -21.90 -1.09 -30.81
CA CYS A 450 -21.02 -0.12 -31.47
C CYS A 450 -21.58 0.40 -32.80
N ASP A 451 -22.90 0.51 -32.91
CA ASP A 451 -23.59 0.96 -34.12
C ASP A 451 -24.09 2.39 -33.94
N VAL A 452 -23.19 3.35 -34.16
CA VAL A 452 -23.49 4.78 -34.02
C VAL A 452 -24.59 5.22 -35.00
N ALA A 453 -24.65 4.60 -36.19
CA ALA A 453 -25.65 4.92 -37.21
C ALA A 453 -27.07 4.48 -36.80
N ALA A 454 -27.19 3.44 -35.96
CA ALA A 454 -28.46 2.99 -35.39
C ALA A 454 -28.92 3.75 -34.14
N GLN A 455 -28.19 4.78 -33.71
CA GLN A 455 -28.64 5.62 -32.60
C GLN A 455 -29.94 6.36 -32.97
N PRO A 456 -30.93 6.41 -32.07
CA PRO A 456 -32.19 7.10 -32.34
C PRO A 456 -31.96 8.61 -32.48
N ALA A 457 -32.69 9.24 -33.39
CA ALA A 457 -32.66 10.69 -33.53
C ALA A 457 -33.29 11.36 -32.30
N LEU A 458 -32.82 12.56 -31.98
CA LEU A 458 -33.32 13.37 -30.88
C LEU A 458 -33.71 14.75 -31.34
#